data_AF-A0A958G5Z8-F1
#
_entry.id   AF-A0A958G5Z8-F1
#
_cell.length_a   1.000
_cell.length_b   1.000
_cell.length_c   1.000
_cell.angle_alpha   90.00
_cell.angle_beta   90.00
_cell.angle_gamma   90.00
#
_symmetry.space_group_name_H-M   'P 1'
#
loop_
_entity.id
_entity.type
_entity.pdbx_description
1 polymer ?
#
loop_
_entity_poly.entity_id
_entity_poly.type
_entity_poly.pdbx_seq_one_letter_code
_entity_poly.pdbx_strand_id
1 'polypeptide(L)'
;MERDDAYIILSRIFSGEISAEEKIKIEQWMAAAPENRLLYEEVARLLETAVPPPRPPLPDIDSEWRRLAGELRFVLDRKPHAVRAKPGASYWKRLAATFQISGMLRPAMVLAGSVLFLAVAVLLWQFLNPAGTIEYSTSDSRDTV
;
A
#
# COMPACT_ATOMS: atom_id res chain seq x y z
N MET A 1 40.18 3.93 17.66
CA MET A 1 39.16 3.73 16.61
C MET A 1 38.15 2.77 17.17
N GLU A 2 36.89 3.17 17.26
CA GLU A 2 35.83 2.26 17.69
C GLU A 2 35.57 1.20 16.62
N ARG A 3 34.97 0.07 17.01
CA ARG A 3 34.77 -1.07 16.10
C ARG A 3 33.87 -0.70 14.91
N ASP A 4 32.90 0.18 15.12
CA ASP A 4 31.96 0.64 14.09
C ASP A 4 32.63 1.54 13.04
N ASP A 5 33.56 2.41 13.47
CA ASP A 5 34.38 3.23 12.56
C ASP A 5 35.25 2.37 11.64
N ALA A 6 35.75 1.24 12.17
CA ALA A 6 36.56 0.31 11.38
C ALA A 6 35.75 -0.31 10.24
N TYR A 7 34.50 -0.72 10.49
CA TYR A 7 33.63 -1.26 9.43
C TYR A 7 33.32 -0.24 8.34
N ILE A 8 33.12 1.03 8.70
CA ILE A 8 32.91 2.11 7.73
C ILE A 8 34.14 2.27 6.83
N ILE A 9 35.34 2.33 7.42
CA ILE A 9 36.58 2.44 6.64
C ILE A 9 36.80 1.20 5.78
N LEU A 10 36.55 0.00 6.31
CA LEU A 10 36.65 -1.26 5.55
C LEU A 10 35.72 -1.23 4.33
N SER A 11 34.46 -0.83 4.48
CA SER A 11 33.53 -0.74 3.33
C SER A 11 34.03 0.21 2.23
N ARG A 12 34.66 1.34 2.61
CA ARG A 12 35.29 2.28 1.66
C ARG A 12 36.56 1.74 1.00
N ILE A 13 37.32 0.91 1.72
CA ILE A 13 38.49 0.21 1.14
C ILE A 13 38.03 -0.66 -0.02
N PHE A 14 37.00 -1.46 0.20
CA PHE A 14 36.53 -2.43 -0.79
C PHE A 14 35.69 -1.81 -1.91
N SER A 15 35.09 -0.63 -1.70
CA SER A 15 34.49 0.14 -2.79
C SER A 15 35.52 0.87 -3.67
N GLY A 16 36.79 0.95 -3.24
CA GLY A 16 37.85 1.71 -3.93
C GLY A 16 37.80 3.22 -3.67
N GLU A 17 36.94 3.69 -2.76
CA GLU A 17 36.74 5.10 -2.43
C GLU A 17 37.61 5.60 -1.26
N ILE A 18 38.62 4.81 -0.86
CA ILE A 18 39.44 5.13 0.30
C ILE A 18 40.44 6.26 0.06
N SER A 19 40.49 7.22 0.99
CA SER A 19 41.51 8.28 1.03
C SER A 19 42.87 7.81 1.58
N ALA A 20 43.94 8.55 1.30
CA ALA A 20 45.28 8.23 1.82
C ALA A 20 45.34 8.27 3.37
N GLU A 21 44.59 9.17 4.00
CA GLU A 21 44.53 9.29 5.47
C GLU A 21 43.83 8.10 6.12
N GLU A 22 42.76 7.60 5.50
CA GLU A 22 42.05 6.42 5.97
C GLU A 22 42.91 5.15 5.83
N LYS A 23 43.79 5.08 4.82
CA LYS A 23 44.74 3.95 4.67
C LYS A 23 45.72 3.90 5.85
N ILE A 24 46.23 5.05 6.26
CA ILE A 24 47.12 5.14 7.42
C ILE A 24 46.38 4.73 8.70
N LYS A 25 45.13 5.17 8.87
CA LYS A 25 44.30 4.81 10.03
C LYS A 25 44.04 3.31 10.13
N ILE A 26 43.73 2.63 9.00
CA ILE A 26 43.50 1.18 9.02
C ILE A 26 44.79 0.41 9.29
N GLU A 27 45.93 0.85 8.73
CA GLU A 27 47.23 0.24 9.01
C GLU A 27 47.61 0.35 10.49
N GLN A 28 47.42 1.52 11.08
CA GLN A 28 47.65 1.74 12.51
C GLN A 28 46.71 0.89 13.38
N TRP A 29 45.45 0.77 13.00
CA TRP A 29 44.49 -0.07 13.72
C TRP A 29 44.82 -1.57 13.63
N MET A 30 45.23 -2.05 12.46
CA MET A 30 45.70 -3.43 12.29
C MET A 30 46.99 -3.71 13.08
N ALA A 31 47.88 -2.72 13.19
CA ALA A 31 49.12 -2.84 13.98
C ALA A 31 48.88 -2.78 15.50
N ALA A 32 47.77 -2.18 15.94
CA ALA A 32 47.48 -1.98 17.36
C ALA A 32 47.14 -3.27 18.11
N ALA A 33 46.54 -4.26 17.46
CA ALA A 33 46.17 -5.54 18.08
C ALA A 33 46.05 -6.67 17.04
N PRO A 34 46.50 -7.90 17.35
CA PRO A 34 46.42 -9.04 16.43
C PRO A 34 44.97 -9.41 16.06
N GLU A 35 44.01 -9.19 16.96
CA GLU A 35 42.59 -9.45 16.71
C GLU A 35 42.02 -8.57 15.60
N ASN A 36 42.51 -7.32 15.48
CA ASN A 36 42.07 -6.40 14.43
C ASN A 36 42.52 -6.86 13.05
N ARG A 37 43.74 -7.42 12.97
CA ARG A 37 44.24 -8.02 11.74
C ARG A 37 43.44 -9.24 11.32
N LEU A 38 43.09 -10.11 12.27
CA LEU A 38 42.22 -11.26 12.00
C LEU A 38 40.85 -10.82 11.47
N LEU A 39 40.26 -9.78 12.05
CA LEU A 39 38.99 -9.23 11.59
C LEU A 39 39.10 -8.66 10.17
N TYR A 40 40.18 -7.94 9.86
CA TYR A 40 40.45 -7.45 8.50
C TYR A 40 40.51 -8.60 7.50
N GLU A 41 41.30 -9.64 7.81
CA GLU A 41 41.49 -10.80 6.95
C GLU A 41 40.19 -11.61 6.75
N GLU A 42 39.35 -11.71 7.78
CA GLU A 42 38.03 -12.34 7.69
C GLU A 42 37.09 -11.59 6.75
N VAL A 43 36.99 -10.27 6.91
CA VAL A 43 36.15 -9.42 6.04
C VAL A 43 36.66 -9.43 4.60
N ALA A 44 37.98 -9.35 4.40
CA ALA A 44 38.59 -9.44 3.08
C ALA A 44 38.23 -10.76 2.38
N ARG A 45 38.35 -11.89 3.10
CA ARG A 45 37.99 -13.21 2.58
C ARG A 45 36.51 -13.31 2.22
N LEU A 46 35.62 -12.81 3.08
CA LEU A 46 34.18 -12.81 2.80
C LEU A 46 33.88 -12.07 1.50
N LEU A 47 34.53 -10.93 1.26
CA LEU A 47 34.31 -10.15 0.05
C LEU A 47 34.87 -10.80 -1.21
N GLU A 48 36.05 -11.44 -1.13
CA GLU A 48 36.57 -12.25 -2.23
C GLU A 48 35.61 -13.38 -2.61
N THR A 49 34.97 -14.01 -1.63
CA THR A 49 33.96 -15.05 -1.88
C THR A 49 32.61 -14.49 -2.32
N ALA A 50 32.31 -13.24 -1.98
CA ALA A 50 31.06 -12.57 -2.33
C ALA A 50 31.06 -11.99 -3.75
N VAL A 51 32.17 -12.13 -4.50
CA VAL A 51 32.22 -11.73 -5.91
C VAL A 51 31.09 -12.46 -6.65
N PRO A 52 30.08 -11.73 -7.15
CA PRO A 52 28.97 -12.36 -7.82
C PRO A 52 29.50 -13.11 -9.04
N PRO A 53 28.93 -14.28 -9.37
CA PRO A 53 29.29 -14.96 -10.61
C PRO A 53 29.13 -13.99 -11.78
N PRO A 54 29.98 -14.11 -12.82
CA PRO A 54 29.86 -13.25 -14.00
C PRO A 54 28.41 -13.26 -14.45
N ARG A 55 27.84 -12.06 -14.63
CA ARG A 55 26.45 -11.94 -15.06
C ARG A 55 26.30 -12.75 -16.35
N PRO A 56 25.30 -13.64 -16.44
CA PRO A 56 25.05 -14.32 -17.70
C PRO A 56 24.86 -13.25 -18.79
N PRO A 57 25.27 -13.54 -20.04
CA PRO A 57 25.02 -12.62 -21.14
C PRO A 57 23.54 -12.27 -21.17
N LEU A 58 23.23 -11.00 -21.41
CA LEU A 58 21.84 -10.56 -21.59
C LEU A 58 21.23 -11.40 -22.72
N PRO A 59 20.09 -12.07 -22.48
CA PRO A 59 19.42 -12.82 -23.54
C PRO A 59 19.02 -11.86 -24.66
N ASP A 60 19.06 -12.33 -25.90
CA ASP A 60 18.51 -11.58 -27.04
C ASP A 60 16.99 -11.46 -26.85
N ILE A 61 16.57 -10.27 -26.40
CA ILE A 61 15.17 -9.94 -26.09
C ILE A 61 14.26 -10.25 -27.28
N ASP A 62 14.72 -9.98 -28.51
CA ASP A 62 13.92 -10.22 -29.71
C ASP A 62 13.77 -11.71 -30.00
N SER A 63 14.78 -12.52 -29.70
CA SER A 63 14.68 -13.98 -29.80
C SER A 63 13.73 -14.58 -28.77
N GLU A 64 13.77 -14.09 -27.52
CA GLU A 64 12.90 -14.55 -26.43
C GLU A 64 11.44 -14.16 -26.68
N TRP A 65 11.19 -12.94 -27.17
CA TRP A 65 9.84 -12.54 -27.58
C TRP A 65 9.29 -13.36 -28.74
N ARG A 66 10.13 -13.67 -29.74
CA ARG A 66 9.73 -14.53 -30.86
C ARG A 66 9.41 -15.95 -30.38
N ARG A 67 10.21 -16.50 -29.47
CA ARG A 67 9.96 -17.80 -28.85
C ARG A 67 8.64 -17.81 -28.08
N LEU A 68 8.41 -16.81 -27.22
CA LEU A 68 7.18 -16.68 -26.45
C LEU A 68 5.95 -16.51 -27.36
N ALA A 69 6.05 -15.69 -28.41
CA ALA A 69 4.98 -15.51 -29.38
C ALA A 69 4.65 -16.82 -30.12
N GLY A 70 5.65 -17.67 -30.40
CA GLY A 70 5.46 -19.01 -30.95
C GLY A 70 4.72 -19.94 -29.98
N GLU A 71 5.14 -20.00 -28.72
CA GLU A 71 4.49 -20.80 -27.67
C GLU A 71 3.03 -20.36 -27.43
N LEU A 72 2.76 -19.04 -27.40
CA LEU A 72 1.42 -18.51 -27.20
C LEU A 72 0.49 -18.78 -28.39
N ARG A 73 0.99 -18.70 -29.64
CA ARG A 73 0.22 -19.07 -30.82
C ARG A 73 -0.22 -20.53 -30.77
N PHE A 74 0.63 -21.43 -30.28
CA PHE A 74 0.28 -22.84 -30.08
C PHE A 74 -0.84 -23.04 -29.05
N VAL A 75 -0.93 -22.17 -28.04
CA VAL A 75 -2.00 -22.22 -27.03
C VAL A 75 -3.33 -21.65 -27.58
N LEU A 76 -3.27 -20.60 -28.39
CA LEU A 76 -4.45 -19.95 -28.98
C LEU A 76 -5.10 -20.76 -30.12
N ASP A 77 -4.32 -21.57 -30.85
CA ASP A 77 -4.83 -22.42 -31.93
C ASP A 77 -5.54 -23.69 -31.42
N ARG A 78 -5.55 -23.90 -30.09
CA ARG A 78 -6.47 -24.86 -29.47
C ARG A 78 -7.88 -24.30 -29.63
N LYS A 79 -8.59 -24.80 -30.65
CA LYS A 79 -10.02 -24.55 -30.90
C LYS A 79 -10.74 -24.37 -29.56
N PRO A 80 -11.35 -23.20 -29.27
CA PRO A 80 -12.06 -23.01 -28.02
C PRO A 80 -13.07 -24.15 -27.91
N HIS A 81 -12.92 -24.99 -26.90
CA HIS A 81 -13.92 -26.03 -26.62
C HIS A 81 -15.24 -25.31 -26.56
N ALA A 82 -16.12 -25.59 -27.51
CA ALA A 82 -17.42 -24.95 -27.61
C ALA A 82 -18.17 -25.23 -26.30
N VAL A 83 -18.10 -24.29 -25.37
CA VAL A 83 -18.85 -24.35 -24.13
C VAL A 83 -20.30 -24.22 -24.57
N ARG A 84 -20.99 -25.36 -24.58
CA ARG A 84 -22.41 -25.45 -24.94
C ARG A 84 -23.16 -24.46 -24.07
N ALA A 85 -23.51 -23.30 -24.65
CA ALA A 85 -24.22 -22.26 -23.94
C ALA A 85 -25.55 -22.84 -23.45
N LYS A 86 -25.67 -23.06 -22.15
CA LYS A 86 -26.96 -23.41 -21.55
C LYS A 86 -27.90 -22.22 -21.74
N PRO A 87 -29.17 -22.42 -22.12
CA PRO A 87 -30.10 -21.34 -22.42
C PRO A 87 -30.49 -20.58 -21.14
N GLY A 88 -29.69 -19.58 -20.79
CA GLY A 88 -29.89 -18.71 -19.60
C GLY A 88 -31.02 -17.69 -19.73
N ALA A 89 -31.72 -17.65 -20.88
CA ALA A 89 -32.76 -16.65 -21.16
C ALA A 89 -34.06 -16.86 -20.35
N SER A 90 -34.28 -18.03 -19.74
CA SER A 90 -35.51 -18.31 -19.00
C SER A 90 -35.50 -17.78 -17.55
N TYR A 91 -34.34 -17.52 -16.96
CA TYR A 91 -34.24 -17.13 -15.55
C TYR A 91 -34.56 -15.65 -15.33
N TRP A 92 -34.08 -14.78 -16.23
CA TRP A 92 -34.34 -13.33 -16.18
C TRP A 92 -35.81 -12.98 -16.40
N LYS A 93 -36.54 -13.75 -17.23
CA LYS A 93 -38.00 -13.56 -17.41
C LYS A 93 -38.79 -13.84 -16.13
N ARG A 94 -38.31 -14.74 -15.25
CA ARG A 94 -38.96 -15.02 -13.97
C ARG A 94 -38.70 -13.93 -12.93
N LEU A 95 -37.51 -13.31 -12.94
CA LEU A 95 -37.18 -12.20 -12.03
C LEU A 95 -37.94 -10.91 -12.37
N ALA A 96 -38.16 -10.62 -13.66
CA ALA A 96 -38.90 -9.43 -14.07
C ALA A 96 -40.37 -9.43 -13.58
N ALA A 97 -41.01 -10.60 -13.51
CA ALA A 97 -42.38 -10.73 -13.02
C ALA A 97 -42.51 -10.40 -11.52
N THR A 98 -41.49 -10.69 -10.71
CA THR A 98 -41.45 -10.36 -9.28
C THR A 98 -41.26 -8.87 -8.99
N PHE A 99 -40.60 -8.11 -9.87
CA PHE A 99 -40.38 -6.67 -9.67
C PHE A 99 -41.61 -5.80 -9.97
N GLN A 100 -42.58 -6.30 -10.74
CA GLN A 100 -43.82 -5.57 -11.04
C GLN A 100 -44.78 -5.48 -9.85
N ILE A 101 -44.70 -6.42 -8.90
CA ILE A 101 -45.55 -6.45 -7.69
C ILE A 101 -45.04 -5.48 -6.61
N SER A 102 -43.77 -5.05 -6.67
CA SER A 102 -43.16 -4.10 -5.72
C SER A 102 -43.45 -2.61 -5.99
N GLY A 103 -44.41 -2.27 -6.86
CA GLY A 103 -44.78 -0.89 -7.20
C GLY A 103 -45.41 -0.08 -6.06
N MET A 104 -45.98 -0.73 -5.04
CA MET A 104 -46.64 -0.05 -3.90
C MET A 104 -45.71 0.29 -2.72
N LEU A 105 -44.52 -0.32 -2.61
CA LEU A 105 -43.62 -0.12 -1.46
C LEU A 105 -42.70 1.12 -1.60
N ARG A 106 -42.46 1.58 -2.84
CA ARG A 106 -41.57 2.71 -3.11
C ARG A 106 -42.06 4.07 -2.56
N PRO A 107 -43.34 4.48 -2.67
CA PRO A 107 -43.77 5.77 -2.12
C PRO A 107 -43.76 5.79 -0.58
N ALA A 108 -44.04 4.66 0.07
CA ALA A 108 -44.02 4.56 1.53
C ALA A 108 -42.60 4.73 2.12
N MET A 109 -41.58 4.15 1.46
CA MET A 109 -40.19 4.33 1.89
C MET A 109 -39.68 5.76 1.68
N VAL A 110 -40.08 6.42 0.58
CA VAL A 110 -39.71 7.83 0.34
C VAL A 110 -40.34 8.75 1.39
N LEU A 111 -41.60 8.52 1.77
CA LEU A 111 -42.25 9.27 2.84
C LEU A 111 -41.56 9.04 4.19
N ALA A 112 -41.25 7.78 4.54
CA ALA A 112 -40.56 7.46 5.79
C ALA A 112 -39.15 8.09 5.86
N GLY A 113 -38.39 8.03 4.77
CA GLY A 113 -37.07 8.67 4.69
C GLY A 113 -37.13 10.19 4.80
N SER A 114 -38.15 10.82 4.22
CA SER A 114 -38.34 12.27 4.27
C SER A 114 -38.63 12.78 5.69
N VAL A 115 -39.45 12.04 6.45
CA VAL A 115 -39.75 12.39 7.85
C VAL A 115 -38.50 12.27 8.72
N LEU A 116 -37.70 11.22 8.54
CA LEU A 116 -36.46 11.04 9.29
C LEU A 116 -35.45 12.16 8.97
N PHE A 117 -35.32 12.52 7.69
CA PHE A 117 -34.43 13.60 7.26
C PHE A 117 -34.82 14.95 7.86
N LEU A 118 -36.12 15.29 7.88
CA LEU A 118 -36.61 16.51 8.51
C LEU A 118 -36.37 16.53 10.02
N ALA A 119 -36.60 15.40 10.71
CA ALA A 119 -36.35 15.30 12.15
C ALA A 119 -34.86 15.55 12.48
N VAL A 120 -33.95 14.96 11.71
CA VAL A 120 -32.50 15.15 11.87
C VAL A 120 -32.09 16.60 11.57
N ALA A 121 -32.66 17.22 10.54
CA ALA A 121 -32.38 18.61 10.19
C ALA A 121 -32.81 19.59 11.30
N VAL A 122 -33.97 19.38 11.92
CA VAL A 122 -34.45 20.19 13.06
C VAL A 122 -33.53 20.03 14.27
N LEU A 123 -33.10 18.80 14.55
CA LEU A 123 -32.23 18.50 15.69
C LEU A 123 -30.83 19.11 15.51
N LEU A 124 -30.29 19.07 14.29
CA LEU A 124 -29.07 19.78 13.92
C LEU A 124 -29.21 21.30 14.03
N TRP A 125 -30.35 21.85 13.59
CA TRP A 125 -30.61 23.29 13.70
C TRP A 125 -30.67 23.76 15.16
N GLN A 126 -31.28 22.98 16.05
CA GLN A 126 -31.29 23.26 17.49
C GLN A 126 -29.88 23.19 18.10
N PHE A 127 -29.06 22.23 17.66
CA PHE A 127 -27.69 22.09 18.17
C PHE A 127 -26.75 23.21 17.69
N LEU A 128 -26.97 23.71 16.47
CA LEU A 128 -26.19 24.78 15.86
C LEU A 128 -26.61 26.19 16.32
N ASN A 129 -27.84 26.36 16.81
CA ASN A 129 -28.36 27.64 17.32
C ASN A 129 -28.77 27.55 18.81
N PRO A 130 -27.82 27.33 19.74
CA PRO A 130 -28.12 27.26 21.17
C PRO A 130 -28.54 28.63 21.78
N ALA A 131 -28.43 29.73 21.04
CA ALA A 131 -28.75 31.09 21.51
C ALA A 131 -30.25 31.42 21.56
N GLY A 132 -31.13 30.44 21.35
CA GLY A 132 -32.59 30.60 21.40
C GLY A 132 -33.21 30.48 22.80
N THR A 133 -32.42 30.47 23.88
CA THR A 133 -32.97 30.67 25.23
C THR A 133 -33.43 32.12 25.31
N ILE A 134 -34.73 32.32 25.11
CA ILE A 134 -35.42 33.58 25.37
C ILE A 134 -35.12 33.92 26.83
N GLU A 135 -34.19 34.85 27.02
CA GLU A 135 -33.93 35.48 28.29
C GLU A 135 -35.18 36.32 28.59
N TYR A 136 -36.15 35.71 29.26
CA TYR A 136 -37.27 36.45 29.84
C TYR A 136 -36.66 37.33 30.94
N SER A 137 -36.25 38.54 30.55
CA SER A 137 -36.05 39.64 31.49
C SER A 137 -37.41 39.98 32.08
N THR A 138 -37.81 39.22 33.10
CA THR A 138 -38.93 39.58 33.95
C THR A 138 -38.43 40.68 34.88
N SER A 139 -38.51 41.92 34.41
CA SER A 139 -38.54 43.08 35.28
C SER A 139 -39.87 43.08 36.04
N ASP A 140 -39.89 42.68 37.30
CA ASP A 140 -40.97 43.03 38.24
C ASP A 140 -40.45 42.72 39.65
N SER A 141 -39.97 43.69 40.41
CA SER A 141 -40.72 44.69 41.20
C SER A 141 -41.55 44.07 42.32
N ARG A 142 -41.43 44.70 43.50
CA ARG A 142 -42.12 44.48 44.79
C ARG A 142 -41.52 43.40 45.68
N ASP A 143 -41.46 43.53 46.99
CA ASP A 143 -41.57 44.61 47.99
C ASP A 143 -41.70 43.84 49.32
N THR A 144 -41.29 44.45 50.45
CA THR A 144 -41.82 44.22 51.81
C THR A 144 -41.46 42.86 52.48
N VAL A 145 -41.00 42.77 53.74
CA VAL A 145 -40.99 43.65 54.93
C VAL A 145 -39.70 43.37 55.71
#